data_AF-A0A699GQX1-F1
#
_entry.id   AF-A0A699GQX1-F1
#
_cell.length_a   1.000
_cell.length_b   1.000
_cell.length_c   1.000
_cell.angle_alpha   90.00
_cell.angle_beta   90.00
_cell.angle_gamma   90.00
#
_symmetry.space_group_name_H-M   'P 1'
#
loop_
_entity.id
_entity.type
_entity.pdbx_description
1 polymer ?
#
loop_
_entity_poly.entity_id
_entity_poly.type
_entity_poly.pdbx_seq_one_letter_code
_entity_poly.pdbx_strand_id
1 'polypeptide(L)'
;MDDEPMWAADHVVAPTPGFAITIPETANKFAIKGNHLTLVKGNQFDGRTKTDPHKHIHEFLLIYDMLKYRDTENEAVRLMMFPLSQTGEAKTWLDELNEGTIETWDEL
;
A
#
# COMPACT_ATOMS: atom_id res chain seq x y z
N MET A 1 9.11 -39.06 -17.45
CA MET A 1 9.05 -38.65 -16.03
C MET A 1 9.95 -37.44 -15.98
N ASP A 2 9.40 -36.33 -16.45
CA ASP A 2 10.10 -35.05 -16.50
C ASP A 2 9.78 -34.36 -15.18
N ASP A 3 10.74 -34.39 -14.25
CA ASP A 3 10.72 -33.60 -13.03
C ASP A 3 11.00 -32.13 -13.42
N GLU A 4 9.93 -31.43 -13.81
CA GLU A 4 9.94 -30.00 -13.99
C GLU A 4 10.11 -29.33 -12.61
N PRO A 5 11.14 -28.50 -12.40
CA PRO A 5 11.43 -28.01 -11.07
C PRO A 5 10.42 -26.92 -10.66
N MET A 6 9.84 -27.07 -9.47
CA MET A 6 8.75 -26.24 -8.87
C MET A 6 8.99 -24.72 -8.82
N TRP A 7 10.14 -24.21 -9.28
CA TRP A 7 10.46 -22.79 -9.33
C TRP A 7 10.26 -22.17 -10.73
N ALA A 8 9.88 -22.95 -11.75
CA ALA A 8 9.63 -22.48 -13.11
C ALA A 8 8.30 -21.72 -13.28
N ALA A 9 7.49 -21.60 -12.23
CA ALA A 9 6.38 -20.67 -12.24
C ALA A 9 6.95 -19.26 -12.03
N ASP A 10 6.99 -18.43 -13.07
CA ASP A 10 6.96 -16.98 -12.91
C ASP A 10 5.80 -16.67 -11.97
N HIS A 11 6.10 -16.42 -10.69
CA HIS A 11 5.10 -16.01 -9.72
C HIS A 11 4.76 -14.56 -10.05
N VAL A 12 3.93 -14.38 -11.07
CA VAL A 12 3.05 -13.22 -11.16
C VAL A 12 2.24 -13.28 -9.88
N VAL A 13 2.63 -12.50 -8.88
CA VAL A 13 1.83 -12.34 -7.68
C VAL A 13 0.52 -11.73 -8.16
N ALA A 14 -0.52 -12.55 -8.22
CA ALA A 14 -1.86 -12.07 -8.52
C ALA A 14 -2.20 -10.93 -7.55
N PRO A 15 -2.85 -9.85 -8.01
CA PRO A 15 -3.43 -8.86 -7.11
C PRO A 15 -4.18 -9.62 -6.01
N THR A 16 -3.88 -9.30 -4.75
CA THR A 16 -4.50 -10.01 -3.63
C THR A 16 -6.00 -9.78 -3.71
N PRO A 17 -6.84 -10.80 -3.94
CA PRO A 17 -8.26 -10.61 -4.16
C PRO A 17 -8.90 -9.99 -2.91
N GLY A 18 -9.60 -8.87 -3.08
CA GLY A 18 -10.38 -8.23 -2.02
C GLY A 18 -9.82 -6.93 -1.43
N PHE A 19 -8.82 -6.29 -2.03
CA PHE A 19 -8.45 -4.91 -1.69
C PHE A 19 -8.89 -3.94 -2.79
N ALA A 20 -9.37 -2.77 -2.36
CA ALA A 20 -9.75 -1.68 -3.25
C ALA A 20 -8.59 -1.14 -4.10
N ILE A 21 -7.37 -1.25 -3.58
CA ILE A 21 -6.14 -0.82 -4.22
C ILE A 21 -5.52 -2.00 -4.95
N THR A 22 -5.37 -1.87 -6.27
CA THR A 22 -4.58 -2.80 -7.07
C THR A 22 -3.10 -2.56 -6.75
N ILE A 23 -2.46 -3.52 -6.07
CA ILE A 23 -1.02 -3.48 -5.84
C ILE A 23 -0.32 -3.78 -7.17
N PRO A 24 0.46 -2.86 -7.76
CA PRO A 24 1.17 -3.13 -8.99
C PRO A 24 2.25 -4.20 -8.77
N GLU A 25 2.50 -5.05 -9.78
CA GLU A 25 3.47 -6.15 -9.68
C GLU A 25 4.90 -5.67 -9.37
N THR A 26 5.22 -4.43 -9.74
CA THR A 26 6.46 -3.73 -9.37
C THR A 26 6.66 -3.64 -7.85
N ALA A 27 5.57 -3.54 -7.07
CA ALA A 27 5.65 -3.50 -5.62
C ALA A 27 6.18 -4.79 -4.98
N ASN A 28 6.08 -5.94 -5.65
CA ASN A 28 6.56 -7.23 -5.13
C ASN A 28 8.07 -7.28 -4.92
N LYS A 29 8.82 -6.38 -5.58
CA LYS A 29 10.26 -6.22 -5.38
C LYS A 29 10.59 -5.51 -4.07
N PHE A 30 9.59 -4.97 -3.37
CA PHE A 30 9.75 -4.21 -2.15
C PHE A 30 9.24 -4.98 -0.94
N ALA A 31 10.14 -5.20 0.02
CA ALA A 31 9.77 -5.68 1.35
C ALA A 31 9.58 -4.48 2.29
N ILE A 32 8.39 -4.37 2.90
CA ILE A 32 8.15 -3.44 4.01
C ILE A 32 8.88 -3.97 5.24
N LYS A 33 9.93 -3.26 5.66
CA LYS A 33 10.68 -3.60 6.88
C LYS A 33 9.87 -3.23 8.13
N GLY A 34 10.05 -3.96 9.22
CA GLY A 34 9.28 -3.75 10.47
C GLY A 34 9.39 -2.33 11.03
N ASN A 35 10.56 -1.68 10.94
CA ASN A 35 10.74 -0.28 11.32
C ASN A 35 9.94 0.70 10.44
N HIS A 36 9.80 0.40 9.14
CA HIS A 36 8.99 1.20 8.22
C HIS A 36 7.51 1.08 8.57
N LEU A 37 7.07 -0.14 8.88
CA LEU A 37 5.70 -0.40 9.34
C LEU A 37 5.36 0.37 10.62
N THR A 38 6.27 0.41 11.58
CA THR A 38 6.08 1.18 12.82
C THR A 38 5.92 2.67 12.55
N LEU A 39 6.68 3.24 11.62
CA LEU A 39 6.56 4.65 11.26
C LEU A 39 5.22 4.96 10.60
N VAL A 40 4.80 4.15 9.62
CA VAL A 40 3.50 4.31 8.94
C VAL A 40 2.34 4.16 9.92
N LYS A 41 2.41 3.17 10.83
CA LYS A 41 1.41 3.00 11.91
C LYS A 41 1.45 4.09 12.97
N GLY A 42 2.50 4.91 13.03
CA GLY A 42 2.55 6.10 13.88
C GLY A 42 1.70 7.26 13.35
N ASN A 43 1.34 7.23 12.07
CA ASN A 43 0.51 8.23 11.40
C ASN A 43 -0.84 7.61 10.98
N GLN A 44 -1.68 7.23 11.95
CA GLN A 44 -2.99 6.64 11.64
C GLN A 44 -4.05 7.70 11.39
N PHE A 45 -4.89 7.48 10.38
CA PHE A 45 -6.08 8.27 10.08
C PHE A 45 -7.34 7.45 10.27
N ASP A 46 -8.26 7.95 11.11
CA ASP A 46 -9.48 7.23 11.47
C ASP A 46 -10.72 7.62 10.64
N GLY A 47 -10.60 8.64 9.78
CA GLY A 47 -11.69 9.12 8.93
C GLY A 47 -12.75 9.97 9.63
N ARG A 48 -12.56 10.31 10.91
CA ARG A 48 -13.56 11.08 11.67
C ARG A 48 -13.51 12.57 11.38
N THR A 49 -14.61 13.27 11.62
CA THR A 49 -14.75 14.72 11.38
C THR A 49 -13.73 15.63 12.09
N LYS A 50 -12.97 15.12 13.06
CA LYS A 50 -11.93 15.86 13.79
C LYS A 50 -10.51 15.63 13.26
N THR A 51 -10.30 14.63 12.40
CA THR A 51 -9.00 14.36 11.80
C THR A 51 -8.88 15.14 10.49
N ASP A 52 -7.74 15.79 10.28
CA ASP A 52 -7.45 16.59 9.09
C ASP A 52 -6.83 15.68 8.02
N PRO A 53 -7.55 15.38 6.91
CA PRO A 53 -7.04 14.50 5.86
C PRO A 53 -5.84 15.11 5.13
N HIS A 54 -5.76 16.44 4.99
CA HIS A 54 -4.62 17.09 4.33
C HIS A 54 -3.37 16.97 5.19
N LYS A 55 -3.50 17.16 6.50
CA LYS A 55 -2.40 16.96 7.44
C LYS A 55 -1.91 15.50 7.42
N HIS A 56 -2.84 14.55 7.44
CA HIS A 56 -2.52 13.12 7.35
C HIS A 56 -1.72 12.77 6.09
N ILE A 57 -2.20 13.21 4.92
CA ILE A 57 -1.53 12.97 3.64
C ILE A 57 -0.14 13.59 3.65
N HIS A 58 0.00 14.82 4.17
CA HIS A 58 1.31 15.48 4.27
C HIS A 58 2.29 14.69 5.16
N GLU A 59 1.86 14.29 6.36
CA GLU A 59 2.69 13.50 7.29
C GLU A 59 3.05 12.12 6.70
N PHE A 60 2.11 11.47 6.02
CA PHE A 60 2.35 10.21 5.32
C PHE A 60 3.42 10.35 4.23
N LEU A 61 3.33 11.41 3.41
CA LEU A 61 4.31 11.67 2.35
C LEU A 61 5.71 11.96 2.91
N LEU A 62 5.81 12.65 4.06
CA LEU A 62 7.09 12.86 4.75
C LEU A 62 7.69 11.55 5.27
N ILE A 63 6.87 10.69 5.89
CA ILE A 63 7.30 9.36 6.32
C ILE A 63 7.79 8.58 5.11
N TYR A 64 7.00 8.54 4.03
CA TYR A 64 7.32 7.85 2.79
C TYR A 64 8.68 8.29 2.21
N ASP A 65 8.92 9.60 2.12
CA ASP A 65 10.17 10.17 1.63
C ASP A 65 11.38 9.77 2.51
N MET A 66 11.20 9.75 3.83
CA MET A 66 12.24 9.34 4.78
C MET A 66 12.67 7.88 4.62
N LEU A 67 11.79 7.00 4.12
CA LEU A 67 12.09 5.58 3.94
C LEU A 67 13.08 5.30 2.78
N LYS A 68 13.49 6.32 2.02
CA LYS A 68 14.52 6.26 0.95
C LYS A 68 14.31 5.12 -0.05
N TYR A 69 13.07 4.93 -0.50
CA TYR A 69 12.80 4.10 -1.69
C TYR A 69 13.41 4.83 -2.89
N ARG A 70 14.54 4.32 -3.42
CA ARG A 70 15.27 4.97 -4.53
C ARG A 70 14.41 5.01 -5.81
N ASP A 71 13.93 6.20 -6.13
CA ASP A 71 13.71 6.86 -7.43
C ASP A 71 13.03 6.17 -8.63
N THR A 72 12.58 4.91 -8.63
CA THR A 72 12.00 4.36 -9.88
C THR A 72 10.70 3.56 -9.81
N GLU A 73 10.20 3.16 -8.64
CA GLU A 73 8.89 2.47 -8.53
C GLU A 73 8.08 3.03 -7.34
N ASN A 74 7.96 4.37 -7.30
CA ASN A 74 7.51 5.17 -6.15
C ASN A 74 6.02 4.96 -5.82
N GLU A 75 5.16 5.02 -6.83
CA GLU A 75 3.71 5.05 -6.63
C GLU A 75 3.16 3.73 -6.09
N ALA A 76 3.62 2.60 -6.62
CA ALA A 76 3.20 1.26 -6.22
C ALA A 76 3.48 0.99 -4.73
N VAL A 77 4.65 1.38 -4.23
CA VAL A 77 5.01 1.25 -2.81
C VAL A 77 4.18 2.21 -1.96
N ARG A 78 3.92 3.42 -2.46
CA ARG A 78 3.08 4.40 -1.77
C ARG A 78 1.65 3.88 -1.60
N LEU A 79 1.07 3.35 -2.67
CA LEU A 79 -0.24 2.69 -2.68
C LEU A 79 -0.28 1.48 -1.75
N MET A 80 0.78 0.67 -1.69
CA MET A 80 0.87 -0.45 -0.76
C MET A 80 0.92 -0.02 0.72
N MET A 81 1.59 1.10 1.01
CA MET A 81 1.77 1.58 2.39
C MET A 81 0.56 2.36 2.92
N PHE A 82 -0.17 3.05 2.07
CA PHE A 82 -1.26 3.93 2.49
C PHE A 82 -2.36 3.22 3.30
N PRO A 83 -2.84 2.01 2.93
CA PRO A 83 -3.81 1.25 3.73
C PRO A 83 -3.36 0.99 5.17
N LEU A 84 -2.05 0.87 5.40
CA LEU A 84 -1.47 0.61 6.72
C LEU A 84 -1.54 1.84 7.65
N SER A 85 -1.71 3.02 7.05
CA SER A 85 -1.96 4.29 7.75
C SER A 85 -3.44 4.53 8.04
N GLN A 86 -4.35 3.67 7.54
CA GLN A 86 -5.79 3.81 7.77
C GLN A 86 -6.24 3.00 8.99
N THR A 87 -7.19 3.55 9.74
CA THR A 87 -7.88 2.88 10.85
C THR A 87 -9.36 3.31 10.88
N GLY A 88 -10.14 2.71 11.77
CA GLY A 88 -11.52 3.12 12.02
C GLY A 88 -12.40 3.21 10.76
N GLU A 89 -13.08 4.34 10.60
CA GLU A 89 -14.04 4.57 9.51
C GLU A 89 -13.34 4.66 8.16
N ALA A 90 -12.15 5.28 8.09
CA ALA A 90 -11.37 5.35 6.85
C ALA A 90 -10.92 3.97 6.35
N LYS A 91 -10.50 3.09 7.27
CA LYS A 91 -10.18 1.70 6.93
C LYS A 91 -11.42 0.91 6.48
N THR A 92 -12.55 1.11 7.17
CA THR A 92 -13.81 0.45 6.80
C THR A 92 -14.25 0.86 5.40
N TRP A 93 -14.21 2.16 5.09
CA TRP A 93 -14.51 2.68 3.76
C TRP A 93 -13.60 2.07 2.68
N LEU A 94 -12.29 1.99 2.94
CA LEU A 94 -11.34 1.39 1.99
C LEU A 94 -11.60 -0.11 1.77
N ASP A 95 -11.99 -0.84 2.83
CA ASP A 95 -12.29 -2.27 2.76
C ASP A 95 -13.66 -2.54 2.08
N GLU A 96 -14.56 -1.54 1.97
CA GLU A 96 -15.88 -1.62 1.31
C GLU A 96 -15.87 -1.30 -0.20
N LEU A 97 -14.80 -0.68 -0.70
CA LEU A 97 -14.66 -0.38 -2.12
C LEU A 97 -14.51 -1.66 -2.95
N ASN A 98 -14.97 -1.61 -4.21
CA ASN A 98 -14.78 -2.72 -5.12
C ASN A 98 -13.29 -2.91 -5.44
N GLU A 99 -12.90 -4.15 -5.72
CA GLU A 99 -11.55 -4.47 -6.16
C GLU A 99 -11.18 -3.66 -7.41
N GLY A 100 -9.95 -3.11 -7.41
CA GLY A 100 -9.44 -2.30 -8.52
C GLY A 100 -10.12 -0.95 -8.71
N THR A 101 -10.83 -0.44 -7.69
CA THR A 101 -11.36 0.93 -7.75
C THR A 101 -10.25 1.98 -7.76
N ILE A 102 -9.11 1.67 -7.13
CA ILE A 102 -7.97 2.57 -7.01
C ILE A 102 -6.74 1.87 -7.61
N GLU A 103 -6.22 2.40 -8.70
CA GLU A 103 -5.04 1.92 -9.40
C GLU A 103 -3.86 2.91 -9.29
N THR A 104 -4.17 4.20 -9.08
CA THR A 104 -3.17 5.29 -9.00
C THR A 104 -3.30 6.09 -7.70
N TRP A 105 -2.24 6.79 -7.31
CA TRP A 105 -2.24 7.65 -6.13
C TRP A 105 -3.22 8.84 -6.27
N ASP A 106 -3.45 9.31 -7.49
CA ASP A 106 -4.35 10.43 -7.76
C ASP A 106 -5.84 10.05 -7.64
N GLU A 107 -6.16 8.76 -7.55
CA GLU A 107 -7.51 8.23 -7.31
C GLU A 107 -7.87 8.09 -5.82
N LEU A 108 -6.89 8.29 -4.92
CA LEU A 108 -7.07 8.35 -3.46
C LEU A 108 -7.49 9.75 -2.97
#